data_AF-A0A2E3PVW4-F1
#
_entry.id   AF-A0A2E3PVW4-F1
#
_cell.length_a   1.000
_cell.length_b   1.000
_cell.length_c   1.000
_cell.angle_alpha   90.00
_cell.angle_beta   90.00
_cell.angle_gamma   90.00
#
_symmetry.space_group_name_H-M   'P 1'
#
loop_
_entity.id
_entity.type
_entity.pdbx_description
1 polymer ?
#
loop_
_entity_poly.entity_id
_entity_poly.type
_entity_poly.pdbx_seq_one_letter_code
_entity_poly.pdbx_strand_id
1 'polypeptide(L)'
;MGMRVVTIALAAMLAAPTMAVAQVSEAEKCAVMEDNDARLARYDAAFATEPTPAVAGPTGEAETFEALQSRLVDLGWLLDRGVSAMDDTQSVFLSGRSTNQLRMQYGKPTHATFTVRCRENTTSAFFIFGGKYLSDHYGGEITYRVDDRKAQMRNFTESSDNEALGLWNGRRSIPLIKEIMEGKELLVRTTPVNESPVEARFDLTLFKAGLTFIREACNW
;
A
#
# COMPACT_ATOMS: atom_id res chain seq x y z
N MET A 1 -28.03 77.86 46.89
CA MET A 1 -29.14 77.14 46.24
C MET A 1 -28.75 75.67 46.25
N GLY A 2 -29.52 74.85 46.98
CA GLY A 2 -29.04 73.60 47.59
C GLY A 2 -28.73 72.46 46.63
N MET A 3 -27.86 71.55 47.07
CA MET A 3 -27.75 70.22 46.48
C MET A 3 -27.26 69.20 47.52
N ARG A 4 -28.26 68.46 48.04
CA ARG A 4 -28.31 67.01 48.31
C ARG A 4 -27.07 66.33 48.93
N VAL A 5 -27.26 65.96 50.20
CA VAL A 5 -26.54 64.91 50.94
C VAL A 5 -26.71 63.56 50.24
N VAL A 6 -25.60 62.88 49.95
CA VAL A 6 -25.58 61.47 49.53
C VAL A 6 -24.79 60.69 50.57
N THR A 7 -25.51 59.90 51.36
CA THR A 7 -24.94 58.93 52.31
C THR A 7 -24.45 57.70 51.56
N ILE A 8 -23.14 57.45 51.59
CA ILE A 8 -22.53 56.22 51.07
C ILE A 8 -22.46 55.19 52.21
N ALA A 9 -23.24 54.12 52.09
CA ALA A 9 -23.19 52.97 52.99
C ALA A 9 -22.03 52.05 52.61
N LEU A 10 -21.14 51.79 53.57
CA LEU A 10 -19.96 50.95 53.43
C LEU A 10 -20.34 49.48 53.68
N ALA A 11 -20.35 48.65 52.64
CA ALA A 11 -20.57 47.21 52.74
C ALA A 11 -19.22 46.47 52.82
N ALA A 12 -18.90 45.91 54.00
CA ALA A 12 -17.74 45.07 54.21
C ALA A 12 -18.00 43.66 53.64
N MET A 13 -17.33 43.31 52.53
CA MET A 13 -17.31 41.96 51.97
C MET A 13 -16.27 41.09 52.70
N LEU A 14 -16.74 40.09 53.46
CA LEU A 14 -15.90 38.99 53.94
C LEU A 14 -15.68 37.99 52.79
N ALA A 15 -14.45 37.85 52.32
CA ALA A 15 -14.04 36.81 51.38
C ALA A 15 -13.70 35.52 52.16
N ALA A 16 -14.47 34.45 51.96
CA ALA A 16 -14.11 33.12 52.42
C ALA A 16 -13.20 32.43 51.38
N PRO A 17 -12.16 31.69 51.78
CA PRO A 17 -11.29 30.98 50.85
C PRO A 17 -12.02 29.75 50.30
N THR A 18 -12.24 29.71 48.99
CA THR A 18 -12.69 28.51 48.29
C THR A 18 -11.54 27.51 48.22
N MET A 19 -11.66 26.38 48.94
CA MET A 19 -10.75 25.25 48.76
C MET A 19 -10.98 24.63 47.37
N ALA A 20 -9.94 24.62 46.55
CA ALA A 20 -9.91 23.88 45.29
C ALA A 20 -9.72 22.38 45.60
N VAL A 21 -10.74 21.57 45.34
CA VAL A 21 -10.61 20.10 45.35
C VAL A 21 -9.95 19.70 44.04
N ALA A 22 -8.78 19.06 44.12
CA ALA A 22 -8.13 18.45 42.96
C ALA A 22 -9.04 17.33 42.43
N GLN A 23 -9.62 17.54 41.24
CA GLN A 23 -10.40 16.52 40.54
C GLN A 23 -9.41 15.50 39.96
N VAL A 24 -9.39 14.29 40.50
CA VAL A 24 -8.70 13.15 39.89
C VAL A 24 -9.33 12.88 38.53
N SER A 25 -8.51 12.81 37.48
CA SER A 25 -9.00 12.62 36.12
C SER A 25 -9.73 11.28 35.99
N GLU A 26 -10.77 11.20 35.17
CA GLU A 26 -11.52 9.94 34.96
C GLU A 26 -10.60 8.80 34.47
N ALA A 27 -9.52 9.14 33.75
CA ALA A 27 -8.51 8.19 33.28
C ALA A 27 -7.68 7.54 34.42
N GLU A 28 -7.38 8.28 35.49
CA GLU A 28 -6.67 7.75 36.66
C GLU A 28 -7.52 6.75 37.45
N LYS A 29 -8.85 6.95 37.46
CA LYS A 29 -9.79 6.00 38.07
C LYS A 29 -9.90 4.68 37.30
N CYS A 30 -9.62 4.70 36.00
CA CYS A 30 -9.54 3.49 35.18
C CYS A 30 -8.24 2.71 35.41
N ALA A 31 -7.13 3.41 35.65
CA ALA A 31 -5.79 2.80 35.76
C ALA A 31 -5.62 1.86 36.96
N VAL A 32 -6.38 2.08 38.04
CA VAL A 32 -6.30 1.29 39.29
C VAL A 32 -7.08 -0.03 39.25
N MET A 33 -7.75 -0.35 38.14
CA MET A 33 -8.50 -1.60 38.00
C MET A 33 -7.58 -2.77 37.62
N GLU A 34 -7.60 -3.86 38.40
CA GLU A 34 -6.82 -5.08 38.13
C GLU A 34 -7.42 -5.93 37.00
N ASP A 35 -8.75 -5.97 36.90
CA ASP A 35 -9.46 -6.69 35.85
C ASP A 35 -9.31 -5.97 34.50
N ASN A 36 -8.69 -6.65 33.54
CA ASN A 36 -8.32 -6.05 32.26
C ASN A 36 -9.56 -5.68 31.40
N ASP A 37 -10.59 -6.51 31.41
CA ASP A 37 -11.78 -6.32 30.56
C ASP A 37 -12.63 -5.17 31.12
N ALA A 38 -12.81 -5.14 32.44
CA ALA A 38 -13.51 -4.07 33.12
C ALA A 38 -12.74 -2.75 33.04
N ARG A 39 -11.40 -2.79 33.08
CA ARG A 39 -10.54 -1.61 32.86
C ARG A 39 -10.70 -1.06 31.45
N LEU A 40 -10.69 -1.92 30.44
CA LEU A 40 -10.86 -1.54 29.04
C LEU A 40 -12.22 -0.88 28.80
N ALA A 41 -13.29 -1.53 29.24
CA ALA A 41 -14.65 -0.99 29.10
C ALA A 41 -14.81 0.39 29.76
N ARG A 42 -14.10 0.62 30.89
CA ARG A 42 -14.14 1.91 31.59
C ARG A 42 -13.38 3.00 30.83
N TYR A 43 -12.27 2.67 30.20
CA TYR A 43 -11.57 3.59 29.31
C TYR A 43 -12.46 3.98 28.12
N ASP A 44 -13.09 3.01 27.47
CA ASP A 44 -13.98 3.26 26.34
C ASP A 44 -15.14 4.18 26.75
N ALA A 45 -15.74 3.96 27.92
CA ALA A 45 -16.80 4.81 28.45
C ALA A 45 -16.33 6.23 28.83
N ALA A 46 -15.14 6.37 29.41
CA ALA A 46 -14.60 7.67 29.84
C ALA A 46 -14.23 8.58 28.65
N PHE A 47 -13.95 8.00 27.48
CA PHE A 47 -13.55 8.70 26.26
C PHE A 47 -14.60 8.63 25.14
N ALA A 48 -15.77 8.04 25.41
CA ALA A 48 -16.89 8.05 24.48
C ALA A 48 -17.46 9.48 24.35
N THR A 49 -16.89 10.28 23.44
CA THR A 49 -17.58 11.46 22.91
C THR A 49 -18.71 11.01 21.98
N GLU A 50 -19.79 11.81 21.91
CA GLU A 50 -20.91 11.64 20.98
C GLU A 50 -20.44 11.18 19.59
N PRO A 51 -21.23 10.35 18.88
CA PRO A 51 -20.81 9.72 17.65
C PRO A 51 -20.27 10.75 16.67
N THR A 52 -18.95 10.84 16.63
CA THR A 52 -18.21 11.60 15.63
C THR A 52 -18.69 11.04 14.30
N PRO A 53 -19.22 11.86 13.37
CA PRO A 53 -19.52 11.36 12.03
C PRO A 53 -18.25 10.69 11.53
N ALA A 54 -18.38 9.40 11.19
CA ALA A 54 -17.28 8.50 10.95
C ALA A 54 -16.20 9.20 10.12
N VAL A 55 -15.08 9.54 10.77
CA VAL A 55 -13.85 9.75 10.02
C VAL A 55 -13.59 8.39 9.39
N ALA A 56 -13.72 8.30 8.07
CA ALA A 56 -13.38 7.14 7.28
C ALA A 56 -11.88 6.84 7.39
N GLY A 57 -11.44 6.39 8.56
CA GLY A 57 -10.32 5.48 8.69
C GLY A 57 -10.79 4.09 8.23
N PRO A 58 -9.87 3.21 7.80
CA PRO A 58 -10.25 1.95 7.19
C PRO A 58 -10.97 1.11 8.24
N THR A 59 -12.29 0.98 8.10
CA THR A 59 -13.04 -0.11 8.70
C THR A 59 -12.37 -1.40 8.25
N GLY A 60 -12.09 -2.30 9.19
CA GLY A 60 -11.44 -3.59 8.93
C GLY A 60 -12.30 -4.57 8.13
N GLU A 61 -13.12 -4.07 7.21
CA GLU A 61 -13.76 -4.85 6.17
C GLU A 61 -12.72 -5.04 5.05
N ALA A 62 -12.47 -6.29 4.67
CA ALA A 62 -11.63 -6.59 3.52
C ALA A 62 -12.16 -5.81 2.31
N GLU A 63 -11.32 -4.97 1.72
CA GLU A 63 -11.68 -4.22 0.52
C GLU A 63 -12.15 -5.20 -0.57
N THR A 64 -13.31 -4.95 -1.15
CA THR A 64 -13.82 -5.81 -2.22
C THR A 64 -12.91 -5.73 -3.43
N PHE A 65 -12.91 -6.79 -4.24
CA PHE A 65 -12.11 -6.83 -5.46
C PHE A 65 -12.40 -5.64 -6.38
N GLU A 66 -13.67 -5.28 -6.54
CA GLU A 66 -14.12 -4.20 -7.41
C GLU A 66 -13.65 -2.83 -6.90
N ALA A 67 -13.69 -2.62 -5.59
CA ALA A 67 -13.21 -1.39 -4.97
C ALA A 67 -11.69 -1.23 -5.13
N LEU A 68 -10.93 -2.30 -4.85
CA LEU A 68 -9.48 -2.28 -5.02
C LEU A 68 -9.09 -2.11 -6.48
N GLN A 69 -9.75 -2.82 -7.39
CA GLN A 69 -9.53 -2.74 -8.83
C GLN A 69 -9.70 -1.31 -9.34
N SER A 70 -10.74 -0.59 -8.90
CA SER A 70 -10.94 0.80 -9.31
C SER A 70 -9.75 1.69 -8.93
N ARG A 71 -9.22 1.54 -7.72
CA ARG A 71 -8.08 2.34 -7.23
C ARG A 71 -6.75 1.93 -7.87
N LEU A 72 -6.58 0.64 -8.18
CA LEU A 72 -5.43 0.13 -8.91
C LEU A 72 -5.36 0.75 -10.33
N VAL A 73 -6.50 0.86 -11.01
CA VAL A 73 -6.57 1.45 -12.36
C VAL A 73 -6.09 2.89 -12.38
N ASP A 74 -6.40 3.69 -11.36
CA ASP A 74 -5.92 5.07 -11.23
C ASP A 74 -4.39 5.16 -11.14
N LEU A 75 -3.73 4.10 -10.64
CA LEU A 75 -2.27 3.97 -10.56
C LEU A 75 -1.66 3.22 -11.75
N GLY A 76 -2.45 2.93 -12.79
CA GLY A 76 -1.99 2.20 -13.98
C GLY A 76 -1.84 0.70 -13.77
N TRP A 77 -2.51 0.14 -12.76
CA TRP A 77 -2.57 -1.30 -12.48
C TRP A 77 -3.91 -1.90 -12.88
N LEU A 78 -3.87 -3.15 -13.32
CA LEU A 78 -5.03 -3.96 -13.63
C LEU A 78 -4.95 -5.27 -12.85
N LEU A 79 -5.94 -5.52 -12.01
CA LEU A 79 -6.18 -6.80 -11.36
C LEU A 79 -7.26 -7.55 -12.13
N ASP A 80 -6.93 -8.75 -12.60
CA ASP A 80 -7.80 -9.60 -13.39
C ASP A 80 -7.88 -11.01 -12.79
N ARG A 81 -9.05 -11.64 -12.94
CA ARG A 81 -9.33 -13.00 -12.47
C ARG A 81 -9.92 -13.82 -13.61
N GLY A 82 -9.44 -15.04 -13.72
CA GLY A 82 -9.95 -16.02 -14.67
C GLY A 82 -9.89 -17.43 -14.10
N VAL A 83 -10.27 -18.39 -14.94
CA VAL A 83 -10.15 -19.82 -14.65
C VAL A 83 -9.27 -20.43 -15.73
N SER A 84 -8.29 -21.23 -15.30
CA SER A 84 -7.41 -21.97 -16.20
C SER A 84 -8.22 -23.04 -16.92
N ALA A 85 -8.24 -23.01 -18.25
CA ALA A 85 -8.91 -24.03 -19.05
C ALA A 85 -8.21 -25.40 -19.02
N MET A 86 -7.02 -25.51 -18.42
CA MET A 86 -6.23 -26.74 -18.38
C MET A 86 -6.53 -27.59 -17.14
N ASP A 87 -6.82 -26.95 -16.00
CA ASP A 87 -6.94 -27.60 -14.69
C ASP A 87 -8.05 -27.00 -13.80
N ASP A 88 -8.88 -26.11 -14.36
CA ASP A 88 -9.96 -25.40 -13.67
C ASP A 88 -9.52 -24.59 -12.44
N THR A 89 -8.22 -24.34 -12.29
CA THR A 89 -7.70 -23.53 -11.17
C THR A 89 -7.95 -22.05 -11.39
N GLN A 90 -8.18 -21.32 -10.29
CA GLN A 90 -8.28 -19.87 -10.33
C GLN A 90 -6.95 -19.27 -10.80
N SER A 91 -7.03 -18.41 -11.81
CA SER A 91 -5.91 -17.61 -12.29
C SER A 91 -6.13 -16.15 -11.90
N VAL A 92 -5.09 -15.49 -11.41
CA VAL A 92 -5.14 -14.10 -10.98
C VAL A 92 -3.94 -13.37 -11.56
N PHE A 93 -4.15 -12.19 -12.13
CA PHE A 93 -3.11 -11.38 -12.75
C PHE A 93 -3.16 -9.98 -12.18
N LEU A 94 -2.01 -9.47 -11.74
CA LEU A 94 -1.81 -8.08 -11.36
C LEU A 94 -0.77 -7.49 -12.31
N SER A 95 -1.20 -6.61 -13.23
CA SER A 95 -0.36 -6.04 -14.28
C SER A 95 -0.32 -4.52 -14.18
N GLY A 96 0.88 -3.96 -14.02
CA GLY A 96 1.12 -2.53 -13.89
C GLY A 96 1.83 -1.97 -15.11
N ARG A 97 1.46 -0.75 -15.52
CA ARG A 97 2.19 0.02 -16.54
C ARG A 97 3.20 0.93 -15.86
N SER A 98 4.36 1.08 -16.48
CA SER A 98 5.35 2.04 -16.01
C SER A 98 4.82 3.47 -16.08
N THR A 99 5.22 4.35 -15.15
CA THR A 99 4.80 5.76 -15.10
C THR A 99 5.49 6.59 -16.18
N ASN A 100 6.71 6.20 -16.58
CA ASN A 100 7.43 6.79 -17.70
C ASN A 100 7.22 5.99 -19.00
N GLN A 101 7.44 6.65 -20.13
CA GLN A 101 7.50 5.99 -21.44
C GLN A 101 8.93 5.57 -21.77
N LEU A 102 9.07 4.41 -22.37
CA LEU A 102 10.29 3.92 -22.99
C LEU A 102 10.44 4.55 -24.37
N ARG A 103 11.66 5.00 -24.66
CA ARG A 103 12.03 5.38 -26.03
C ARG A 103 12.19 4.11 -26.86
N MET A 104 11.56 4.10 -28.02
CA MET A 104 11.67 3.01 -28.98
C MET A 104 12.65 3.40 -30.08
N GLN A 105 13.43 2.44 -30.57
CA GLN A 105 14.26 2.65 -31.76
C GLN A 105 13.37 2.89 -32.99
N TYR A 106 12.24 2.18 -33.05
CA TYR A 106 11.22 2.29 -34.08
C TYR A 106 9.83 2.39 -33.46
N GLY A 107 8.92 3.14 -34.08
CA GLY A 107 7.55 3.30 -33.60
C GLY A 107 7.38 4.37 -32.53
N LYS A 108 6.21 4.38 -31.88
CA LYS A 108 5.85 5.38 -30.88
C LYS A 108 6.42 4.99 -29.50
N PRO A 109 6.77 5.96 -28.65
CA PRO A 109 7.06 5.69 -27.24
C PRO A 109 5.94 4.87 -26.60
N THR A 110 6.31 3.91 -25.76
CA THR A 110 5.37 2.99 -25.12
C THR A 110 5.77 2.73 -23.68
N HIS A 111 4.89 2.14 -22.88
CA HIS A 111 5.17 1.82 -21.48
C HIS A 111 5.70 0.38 -21.36
N ALA A 112 6.62 0.17 -20.41
CA ALA A 112 6.88 -1.17 -19.90
C ALA A 112 5.67 -1.68 -19.11
N THR A 113 5.54 -3.00 -19.03
CA THR A 113 4.56 -3.69 -18.21
C THR A 113 5.27 -4.58 -17.20
N PHE A 114 4.82 -4.56 -15.95
CA PHE A 114 5.23 -5.52 -14.93
C PHE A 114 4.02 -6.34 -14.54
N THR A 115 4.13 -7.66 -14.60
CA THR A 115 3.04 -8.56 -14.24
C THR A 115 3.49 -9.54 -13.17
N VAL A 116 2.66 -9.65 -12.13
CA VAL A 116 2.66 -10.78 -11.21
C VAL A 116 1.41 -11.59 -11.47
N ARG A 117 1.54 -12.90 -11.64
CA ARG A 117 0.38 -13.78 -11.83
C ARG A 117 0.45 -15.04 -10.98
N CYS A 118 -0.71 -15.52 -10.59
CA CYS A 118 -0.95 -16.89 -10.18
C CYS A 118 -1.70 -17.60 -11.31
N ARG A 119 -1.19 -18.73 -11.79
CA ARG A 119 -1.87 -19.59 -12.76
C ARG A 119 -1.39 -21.02 -12.54
N GLU A 120 -2.31 -21.99 -12.56
CA GLU A 120 -1.98 -23.42 -12.38
C GLU A 120 -1.14 -23.61 -11.09
N ASN A 121 -1.60 -22.97 -10.01
CA ASN A 121 -0.94 -22.91 -8.68
C ASN A 121 0.54 -22.44 -8.71
N THR A 122 0.95 -21.70 -9.75
CA THR A 122 2.32 -21.21 -9.90
C THR A 122 2.35 -19.69 -9.94
N THR A 123 3.06 -19.10 -8.96
CA THR A 123 3.33 -17.65 -8.96
C THR A 123 4.51 -17.32 -9.88
N SER A 124 4.30 -16.40 -10.81
CA SER A 124 5.34 -15.86 -11.70
C SER A 124 5.37 -14.34 -11.65
N ALA A 125 6.55 -13.75 -11.88
CA ALA A 125 6.73 -12.31 -11.98
C ALA A 125 7.61 -11.99 -13.20
N PHE A 126 7.15 -11.13 -14.09
CA PHE A 126 7.87 -10.85 -15.34
C PHE A 126 7.65 -9.42 -15.84
N PHE A 127 8.62 -8.91 -16.58
CA PHE A 127 8.62 -7.58 -17.17
C PHE A 127 8.62 -7.67 -18.70
N ILE A 128 7.84 -6.82 -19.35
CA ILE A 128 7.82 -6.62 -20.81
C ILE A 128 8.21 -5.17 -21.07
N PHE A 129 9.19 -4.93 -21.93
CA PHE A 129 9.71 -3.58 -22.21
C PHE A 129 9.21 -3.04 -23.55
N GLY A 130 7.90 -3.13 -23.79
CA GLY A 130 7.27 -2.55 -24.98
C GLY A 130 7.51 -3.33 -26.28
N GLY A 131 7.56 -4.66 -26.23
CA GLY A 131 7.81 -5.53 -27.40
C GLY A 131 9.26 -5.53 -27.87
N LYS A 132 10.20 -5.06 -27.04
CA LYS A 132 11.63 -5.17 -27.32
C LYS A 132 12.09 -6.61 -27.16
N TYR A 133 13.04 -7.02 -27.98
CA TYR A 133 13.67 -8.33 -27.90
C TYR A 133 14.73 -8.34 -26.79
N LEU A 134 14.54 -9.16 -25.75
CA LEU A 134 15.31 -9.07 -24.51
C LEU A 134 16.46 -10.07 -24.38
N SER A 135 16.36 -11.23 -25.02
CA SER A 135 17.38 -12.30 -24.96
C SER A 135 17.17 -13.28 -26.12
N ASP A 136 18.24 -13.94 -26.59
CA ASP A 136 18.15 -14.96 -27.64
C ASP A 136 18.24 -16.41 -27.13
N HIS A 137 18.66 -16.68 -25.88
CA HIS A 137 18.56 -18.00 -25.21
C HIS A 137 19.16 -18.09 -23.79
N TYR A 138 19.71 -17.01 -23.23
CA TYR A 138 20.58 -17.09 -22.04
C TYR A 138 20.04 -16.37 -20.80
N GLY A 139 18.76 -16.02 -20.80
CA GLY A 139 18.20 -15.11 -19.81
C GLY A 139 18.65 -13.67 -20.02
N GLY A 140 18.25 -12.82 -19.08
CA GLY A 140 18.65 -11.42 -19.05
C GLY A 140 18.82 -10.94 -17.63
N GLU A 141 19.73 -9.99 -17.43
CA GLU A 141 19.90 -9.35 -16.13
C GLU A 141 18.94 -8.17 -16.00
N ILE A 142 18.24 -8.11 -14.86
CA ILE A 142 17.49 -6.91 -14.46
C ILE A 142 18.21 -6.30 -13.26
N THR A 143 18.60 -5.04 -13.40
CA THR A 143 18.93 -4.20 -12.25
C THR A 143 17.63 -3.57 -11.75
N TYR A 144 17.33 -3.67 -10.46
CA TYR A 144 16.16 -3.04 -9.87
C TYR A 144 16.51 -2.29 -8.58
N ARG A 145 15.73 -1.26 -8.29
CA ARG A 145 15.82 -0.44 -7.09
C ARG A 145 14.41 -0.20 -6.57
N VAL A 146 14.23 -0.35 -5.27
CA VAL A 146 12.94 -0.05 -4.64
C VAL A 146 13.11 1.16 -3.73
N ASP A 147 12.34 2.20 -4.00
CA ASP A 147 12.49 3.52 -3.39
C ASP A 147 13.95 4.00 -3.48
N ASP A 148 14.54 4.33 -2.33
CA ASP A 148 15.94 4.77 -2.16
C ASP A 148 16.88 3.67 -1.66
N ARG A 149 16.43 2.40 -1.66
CA ARG A 149 17.29 1.28 -1.31
C ARG A 149 18.42 1.11 -2.33
N LYS A 150 19.47 0.38 -1.94
CA LYS A 150 20.57 0.05 -2.87
C LYS A 150 20.02 -0.78 -4.04
N ALA A 151 20.45 -0.43 -5.26
CA ALA A 151 20.10 -1.20 -6.44
C ALA A 151 20.68 -2.63 -6.36
N GLN A 152 19.90 -3.59 -6.84
CA GLN A 152 20.24 -5.00 -6.87
C GLN A 152 20.19 -5.52 -8.30
N MET A 153 21.01 -6.53 -8.59
CA MET A 153 21.03 -7.21 -9.87
C MET A 153 20.52 -8.64 -9.67
N ARG A 154 19.69 -9.10 -10.61
CA ARG A 154 19.17 -10.46 -10.59
C ARG A 154 18.98 -10.96 -12.01
N ASN A 155 19.34 -12.21 -12.24
CA ASN A 155 19.10 -12.88 -13.52
C ASN A 155 17.64 -13.33 -13.62
N PHE A 156 17.07 -13.10 -14.78
CA PHE A 156 15.74 -13.53 -15.23
C PHE A 156 15.90 -14.44 -16.44
N THR A 157 14.84 -15.14 -16.81
CA THR A 157 14.81 -16.00 -18.00
C THR A 157 13.82 -15.42 -18.99
N GLU A 158 14.11 -15.48 -20.28
CA GLU A 158 13.18 -15.00 -21.31
C GLU A 158 11.87 -15.80 -21.38
N SER A 159 10.83 -15.17 -21.92
CA SER A 159 9.64 -15.85 -22.41
C SER A 159 9.92 -16.56 -23.73
N SER A 160 9.01 -17.45 -24.15
CA SER A 160 9.14 -18.20 -25.41
C SER A 160 9.17 -17.32 -26.66
N ASP A 161 8.63 -16.10 -26.60
CA ASP A 161 8.66 -15.09 -27.65
C ASP A 161 9.79 -14.06 -27.47
N ASN A 162 10.62 -14.22 -26.43
CA ASN A 162 11.77 -13.37 -26.11
C ASN A 162 11.45 -11.90 -25.78
N GLU A 163 10.18 -11.55 -25.56
CA GLU A 163 9.74 -10.18 -25.27
C GLU A 163 9.58 -9.88 -23.78
N ALA A 164 9.65 -10.90 -22.92
CA ALA A 164 9.56 -10.77 -21.48
C ALA A 164 10.78 -11.36 -20.77
N LEU A 165 11.18 -10.74 -19.65
CA LEU A 165 12.13 -11.32 -18.70
C LEU A 165 11.39 -11.67 -17.41
N GLY A 166 11.37 -12.96 -17.07
CA GLY A 166 10.56 -13.51 -15.99
C GLY A 166 11.28 -14.39 -14.99
N LEU A 167 10.70 -14.45 -13.80
CA LEU A 167 10.90 -15.48 -12.81
C LEU A 167 9.65 -16.38 -12.86
N TRP A 168 9.77 -17.47 -13.61
CA TRP A 168 8.66 -18.33 -14.02
C TRP A 168 8.21 -19.37 -12.98
N ASN A 169 8.69 -19.28 -11.73
CA ASN A 169 8.29 -20.18 -10.66
C ASN A 169 8.33 -19.50 -9.29
N GLY A 170 7.49 -20.00 -8.37
CA GLY A 170 7.30 -19.44 -7.03
C GLY A 170 8.59 -19.31 -6.24
N ARG A 171 9.51 -20.29 -6.32
CA ARG A 171 10.78 -20.28 -5.58
C ARG A 171 11.64 -19.05 -5.91
N ARG A 172 11.56 -18.53 -7.14
CA ARG A 172 12.31 -17.34 -7.58
C ARG A 172 11.46 -16.07 -7.51
N SER A 173 10.20 -16.13 -7.91
CA SER A 173 9.31 -14.97 -8.01
C SER A 173 8.87 -14.45 -6.64
N ILE A 174 8.47 -15.33 -5.72
CA ILE A 174 7.94 -14.95 -4.41
C ILE A 174 8.94 -14.13 -3.58
N PRO A 175 10.24 -14.50 -3.48
CA PRO A 175 11.21 -13.65 -2.79
C PRO A 175 11.34 -12.25 -3.39
N LEU A 176 11.33 -12.11 -4.73
CA LEU A 176 11.33 -10.79 -5.37
C LEU A 176 10.08 -10.00 -4.99
N ILE A 177 8.90 -10.62 -5.10
CA ILE A 177 7.62 -9.98 -4.83
C ILE A 177 7.58 -9.48 -3.37
N LYS A 178 7.99 -10.32 -2.41
CA LYS A 178 8.06 -9.95 -1.00
C LYS A 178 9.04 -8.80 -0.74
N GLU A 179 10.13 -8.75 -1.49
CA GLU A 179 11.13 -7.70 -1.36
C GLU A 179 10.62 -6.34 -1.88
N ILE A 180 9.93 -6.32 -3.02
CA ILE A 180 9.46 -5.09 -3.66
C ILE A 180 8.15 -4.58 -3.05
N MET A 181 7.26 -5.45 -2.53
CA MET A 181 5.94 -5.05 -2.00
C MET A 181 5.98 -4.16 -0.76
N GLU A 182 7.14 -4.01 -0.13
CA GLU A 182 7.34 -3.12 1.02
C GLU A 182 7.66 -1.68 0.60
N GLY A 183 7.83 -1.41 -0.70
CA GLY A 183 8.13 -0.08 -1.23
C GLY A 183 6.97 0.62 -1.91
N LYS A 184 7.22 1.84 -2.37
CA LYS A 184 6.26 2.72 -3.07
C LYS A 184 6.62 2.98 -4.52
N GLU A 185 7.90 2.89 -4.88
CA GLU A 185 8.38 2.98 -6.26
C GLU A 185 9.32 1.82 -6.58
N LEU A 186 9.13 1.22 -7.76
CA LEU A 186 10.07 0.26 -8.34
C LEU A 186 10.69 0.85 -9.61
N LEU A 187 12.01 1.04 -9.60
CA LEU A 187 12.81 1.32 -10.78
C LEU A 187 13.44 0.02 -11.27
N VAL A 188 13.25 -0.32 -12.54
CA VAL A 188 13.90 -1.46 -13.21
C VAL A 188 14.67 -0.98 -14.43
N ARG A 189 15.81 -1.62 -14.67
CA ARG A 189 16.66 -1.38 -15.83
C ARG A 189 17.09 -2.71 -16.43
N THR A 190 17.03 -2.78 -17.75
CA THR A 190 17.58 -3.88 -18.55
C THR A 190 18.19 -3.34 -19.84
N THR A 191 18.97 -4.17 -20.53
CA THR A 191 19.55 -3.85 -21.85
C THR A 191 18.98 -4.82 -22.87
N PRO A 192 18.02 -4.40 -23.71
CA PRO A 192 17.53 -5.21 -24.82
C PRO A 192 18.64 -5.51 -25.82
N VAL A 193 18.47 -6.59 -26.59
CA VAL A 193 19.48 -7.03 -27.56
C VAL A 193 19.68 -5.96 -28.63
N ASN A 194 20.93 -5.60 -28.90
CA ASN A 194 21.32 -4.57 -29.88
C ASN A 194 20.73 -3.17 -29.64
N GLU A 195 20.26 -2.88 -28.42
CA GLU A 195 19.72 -1.57 -28.04
C GLU A 195 20.49 -0.97 -26.84
N SER A 196 20.21 0.31 -26.55
CA SER A 196 20.68 0.95 -25.32
C SER A 196 19.88 0.49 -24.09
N PRO A 197 20.45 0.57 -22.88
CA PRO A 197 19.72 0.30 -21.65
C PRO A 197 18.44 1.13 -21.54
N VAL A 198 17.38 0.51 -21.03
CA VAL A 198 16.08 1.14 -20.81
C VAL A 198 15.69 1.06 -19.34
N GLU A 199 15.01 2.10 -18.86
CA GLU A 199 14.56 2.22 -17.49
C GLU A 199 13.04 2.39 -17.43
N ALA A 200 12.39 1.66 -16.54
CA ALA A 200 10.97 1.76 -16.26
C ALA A 200 10.73 1.94 -14.76
N ARG A 201 9.80 2.83 -14.41
CA ARG A 201 9.36 3.12 -13.05
C ARG A 201 7.93 2.65 -12.87
N PHE A 202 7.62 2.00 -11.76
CA PHE A 202 6.28 1.56 -11.41
C PHE A 202 5.89 2.14 -10.05
N ASP A 203 4.67 2.62 -9.94
CA ASP A 203 4.06 2.99 -8.66
C ASP A 203 3.64 1.70 -7.93
N LEU A 204 4.10 1.50 -6.70
CA LEU A 204 3.80 0.33 -5.88
C LEU A 204 2.82 0.63 -4.74
N THR A 205 2.22 1.83 -4.68
CA THR A 205 1.40 2.31 -3.56
C THR A 205 0.30 1.33 -3.15
N LEU A 206 -0.35 0.67 -4.11
CA LEU A 206 -1.39 -0.35 -3.87
C LEU A 206 -0.96 -1.77 -4.26
N PHE A 207 0.32 -1.98 -4.58
CA PHE A 207 0.82 -3.27 -5.04
C PHE A 207 0.66 -4.36 -3.98
N LYS A 208 0.96 -4.06 -2.72
CA LYS A 208 0.79 -5.01 -1.60
C LYS A 208 -0.68 -5.41 -1.40
N ALA A 209 -1.61 -4.48 -1.59
CA ALA A 209 -3.04 -4.77 -1.54
C ALA A 209 -3.46 -5.65 -2.73
N GLY A 210 -3.02 -5.33 -3.96
CA GLY A 210 -3.32 -6.16 -5.14
C GLY A 210 -2.76 -7.59 -5.05
N LEU A 211 -1.63 -7.77 -4.36
CA LEU A 211 -1.01 -9.08 -4.17
C LEU A 211 -1.80 -10.02 -3.25
N THR A 212 -2.76 -9.55 -2.44
CA THR A 212 -3.54 -10.44 -1.56
C THR A 212 -4.26 -11.51 -2.37
N PHE A 213 -4.91 -11.13 -3.48
CA PHE A 213 -5.59 -12.06 -4.38
C PHE A 213 -4.64 -13.06 -5.07
N ILE A 214 -3.41 -12.64 -5.38
CA ILE A 214 -2.38 -13.53 -5.94
C ILE A 214 -1.96 -14.58 -4.91
N ARG A 215 -1.75 -14.13 -3.66
CA ARG A 215 -1.30 -14.97 -2.55
C ARG A 215 -2.35 -15.96 -2.10
N GLU A 216 -3.62 -15.56 -2.10
CA GLU A 216 -4.75 -16.45 -1.85
C GLU A 216 -4.86 -17.52 -2.93
N ALA A 217 -4.82 -17.15 -4.21
CA ALA A 217 -4.95 -18.10 -5.31
C ALA A 217 -3.81 -19.13 -5.38
N CYS A 218 -2.58 -18.72 -5.00
CA CYS A 218 -1.38 -19.58 -5.06
C CYS A 218 -0.87 -20.04 -3.68
N ASN A 219 -1.60 -19.75 -2.60
CA ASN A 219 -1.37 -20.24 -1.23
C ASN A 219 0.02 -19.93 -0.62
N TRP A 220 0.44 -18.65 -0.53
CA TRP A 220 1.76 -18.28 0.06
C TRP A 220 1.86 -16.93 0.80
#